data_AF-A0A9E5F1G9-F1
#
_entry.id   AF-A0A9E5F1G9-F1
#
_cell.length_a   1.000
_cell.length_b   1.000
_cell.length_c   1.000
_cell.angle_alpha   90.00
_cell.angle_beta   90.00
_cell.angle_gamma   90.00
#
_symmetry.space_group_name_H-M   'P 1'
#
loop_
_entity.id
_entity.type
_entity.pdbx_description
1 polymer ?
#
loop_
_entity_poly.entity_id
_entity_poly.type
_entity_poly.pdbx_seq_one_letter_code
_entity_poly.pdbx_strand_id
1 'polypeptide(L)'
;MKIWNIGYPRVGSRNEWRACVHSWESGKSTKESVLENGSRILRARWTAQHELGVDSIPLNDFSLWDPVLDTAWLFNLLPQKPEEGMDWVDAQASLTRTLAQVPWFRTGYLCYQPEWNGKVPLRLNREKLNWEIQNQKQVPFKFHVTILGPWTMASLTKLQGRTRSELLKELAPLYLELLREMKKKGFEWVVLEEPGFCLDLQKEDIKLIHGA
;
A
#
# COMPACT_ATOMS: atom_id res chain seq x y z
N MET A 1 -5.38 -6.38 28.02
CA MET A 1 -5.45 -5.26 27.05
C MET A 1 -4.62 -5.67 25.85
N LYS A 2 -5.12 -5.53 24.61
CA LYS A 2 -4.36 -5.85 23.38
C LYS A 2 -3.74 -4.56 22.84
N ILE A 3 -2.45 -4.58 22.53
CA ILE A 3 -1.65 -3.45 22.04
C ILE A 3 -1.41 -3.62 20.53
N TRP A 4 -1.72 -2.57 19.78
CA TRP A 4 -1.56 -2.50 18.33
C TRP A 4 -1.22 -1.07 17.91
N ASN A 5 -0.63 -0.91 16.73
CA ASN A 5 -0.39 0.36 16.08
C ASN A 5 -0.82 0.27 14.60
N ILE A 6 -0.95 1.42 13.94
CA ILE A 6 -1.43 1.52 12.55
C ILE A 6 -0.30 1.44 11.52
N GLY A 7 0.94 1.66 11.93
CA GLY A 7 2.11 1.60 11.08
C GLY A 7 3.39 1.94 11.82
N TYR A 8 4.53 1.71 11.18
CA TYR A 8 5.85 1.91 11.77
C TYR A 8 6.82 2.59 10.79
N PRO A 9 7.72 3.50 11.23
CA PRO A 9 8.68 4.14 10.34
C PRO A 9 9.49 3.13 9.51
N ARG A 10 9.55 3.36 8.19
CA ARG A 10 10.26 2.48 7.23
C ARG A 10 11.70 2.90 6.93
N VAL A 11 12.03 4.16 7.14
CA VAL A 11 13.33 4.73 6.74
C VAL A 11 14.50 4.18 7.54
N GLY A 12 14.24 3.72 8.76
CA GLY A 12 15.25 3.29 9.71
C GLY A 12 15.98 4.45 10.39
N SER A 13 16.76 4.16 11.44
CA SER A 13 17.32 5.19 12.34
C SER A 13 18.40 6.05 11.69
N ARG A 14 18.97 5.60 10.56
CA ARG A 14 20.02 6.29 9.80
C ARG A 14 19.64 6.49 8.34
N ASN A 15 18.34 6.48 8.02
CA ASN A 15 17.82 6.54 6.65
C ASN A 15 18.35 5.41 5.74
N GLU A 16 18.69 4.26 6.32
CA GLU A 16 19.26 3.13 5.59
C GLU A 16 18.35 2.64 4.46
N TRP A 17 17.03 2.71 4.62
CA TRP A 17 16.10 2.29 3.58
C TRP A 17 16.12 3.23 2.37
N ARG A 18 16.13 4.55 2.63
CA ARG A 18 16.22 5.56 1.57
C ARG A 18 17.52 5.40 0.78
N ALA A 19 18.63 5.16 1.48
CA ALA A 19 19.93 4.93 0.83
C ALA A 19 19.93 3.66 -0.03
N CYS A 20 19.27 2.60 0.43
CA CYS A 20 19.13 1.33 -0.30
C CYS A 20 18.38 1.51 -1.62
N VAL A 21 17.19 2.14 -1.60
CA VAL A 21 16.39 2.39 -2.81
C VAL A 21 17.15 3.31 -3.78
N HIS A 22 17.74 4.40 -3.28
CA HIS A 22 18.50 5.34 -4.12
C HIS A 22 19.75 4.70 -4.76
N SER A 23 20.43 3.80 -4.05
CA SER A 23 21.56 3.03 -4.61
C SER A 23 21.14 2.23 -5.84
N TRP A 24 19.98 1.58 -5.76
CA TRP A 24 19.44 0.82 -6.89
C TRP A 24 18.96 1.73 -8.03
N GLU A 25 18.22 2.79 -7.72
CA GLU A 25 17.76 3.77 -8.74
C GLU A 25 18.93 4.43 -9.50
N SER A 26 20.10 4.55 -8.86
CA SER A 26 21.34 5.06 -9.48
C SER A 26 22.22 3.99 -10.13
N GLY A 27 21.73 2.74 -10.22
CA GLY A 27 22.43 1.62 -10.86
C GLY A 27 23.63 1.07 -10.09
N LYS A 28 23.78 1.43 -8.80
CA LYS A 28 24.91 1.03 -7.95
C LYS A 28 24.67 -0.28 -7.20
N SER A 29 23.44 -0.77 -7.17
CA SER A 29 23.05 -2.05 -6.58
C SER A 29 21.95 -2.71 -7.40
N THR A 30 21.65 -3.97 -7.10
CA THR A 30 20.64 -4.74 -7.83
C THR A 30 19.29 -4.71 -7.11
N LYS A 31 18.23 -5.07 -7.84
CA LYS A 31 16.87 -5.23 -7.32
C LYS A 31 16.80 -6.34 -6.25
N GLU A 32 17.55 -7.42 -6.44
CA GLU A 32 17.66 -8.51 -5.47
C GLU A 32 18.21 -7.99 -4.15
N SER A 33 19.22 -7.10 -4.21
CA SER A 33 19.76 -6.45 -3.01
C SER A 33 18.73 -5.55 -2.31
N VAL A 34 17.86 -4.87 -3.06
CA VAL A 34 16.75 -4.08 -2.48
C VAL A 34 15.76 -4.98 -1.75
N LEU A 35 15.36 -6.09 -2.35
CA LEU A 35 14.42 -7.04 -1.74
C LEU A 35 15.03 -7.75 -0.52
N GLU A 36 16.32 -8.09 -0.56
CA GLU A 36 17.04 -8.68 0.57
C GLU A 36 17.14 -7.69 1.73
N ASN A 37 17.59 -6.46 1.46
CA ASN A 37 17.69 -5.40 2.49
C ASN A 37 16.31 -5.03 3.04
N GLY A 38 15.30 -4.92 2.17
CA GLY A 38 13.91 -4.69 2.58
C GLY A 38 13.42 -5.78 3.51
N SER A 39 13.68 -7.05 3.19
CA SER A 39 13.32 -8.21 4.02
C SER A 39 14.00 -8.17 5.39
N ARG A 40 15.29 -7.80 5.42
CA ARG A 40 16.07 -7.63 6.66
C ARG A 40 15.50 -6.51 7.53
N ILE A 41 15.24 -5.33 6.94
CA ILE A 41 14.68 -4.17 7.64
C ILE A 41 13.27 -4.47 8.15
N LEU A 42 12.43 -5.12 7.34
CA LEU A 42 11.07 -5.51 7.69
C LEU A 42 11.06 -6.40 8.94
N ARG A 43 11.87 -7.46 8.96
CA ARG A 43 11.98 -8.35 10.12
C ARG A 43 12.53 -7.63 11.36
N ALA A 44 13.54 -6.77 11.21
CA ALA A 44 14.06 -5.98 12.32
C ALA A 44 12.99 -5.03 12.91
N ARG A 45 12.19 -4.37 12.06
CA ARG A 45 11.05 -3.51 12.48
C ARG A 45 10.01 -4.31 13.25
N TRP A 46 9.70 -5.53 12.82
CA TRP A 46 8.75 -6.38 13.51
C TRP A 46 9.29 -6.89 14.86
N THR A 47 10.55 -7.33 14.90
CA THR A 47 11.19 -7.75 16.16
C THR A 47 11.19 -6.63 17.18
N ALA A 48 11.58 -5.40 16.79
CA ALA A 48 11.57 -4.25 17.70
C ALA A 48 10.17 -3.94 18.26
N GLN A 49 9.12 -4.01 17.42
CA GLN A 49 7.74 -3.82 17.88
C GLN A 49 7.29 -4.94 18.83
N HIS A 50 7.65 -6.19 18.54
CA HIS A 50 7.34 -7.32 19.40
C HIS A 50 8.02 -7.20 20.78
N GLU A 51 9.30 -6.82 20.81
CA GLU A 51 10.08 -6.61 22.05
C GLU A 51 9.50 -5.48 22.91
N LEU A 52 8.85 -4.49 22.28
CA LEU A 52 8.11 -3.41 22.97
C LEU A 52 6.71 -3.82 23.43
N GLY A 53 6.31 -5.09 23.24
CA GLY A 53 5.03 -5.62 23.70
C GLY A 53 3.84 -5.37 22.77
N VAL A 54 4.08 -5.09 21.49
CA VAL A 54 2.97 -5.00 20.50
C VAL A 54 2.42 -6.40 20.22
N ASP A 55 1.14 -6.61 20.51
CA ASP A 55 0.46 -7.90 20.37
C ASP A 55 0.11 -8.24 18.92
N SER A 56 -0.13 -7.24 18.08
CA SER A 56 -0.45 -7.41 16.66
C SER A 56 0.27 -6.35 15.84
N ILE A 57 1.21 -6.79 15.03
CA ILE A 57 2.11 -5.94 14.25
C ILE A 57 1.49 -5.68 12.87
N PRO A 58 1.54 -4.43 12.36
CA PRO A 58 1.04 -4.13 11.03
C PRO A 58 1.91 -4.81 9.98
N LEU A 59 1.24 -5.50 9.07
CA LEU A 59 1.80 -6.06 7.85
C LEU A 59 1.29 -5.24 6.67
N ASN A 60 2.11 -5.07 5.63
CA ASN A 60 1.83 -4.23 4.47
C ASN A 60 1.93 -2.70 4.73
N ASP A 61 2.50 -2.29 5.87
CA ASP A 61 2.81 -0.88 6.19
C ASP A 61 4.18 -0.43 5.64
N PHE A 62 5.03 -1.38 5.26
CA PHE A 62 6.32 -1.12 4.62
C PHE A 62 6.12 -0.81 3.14
N SER A 63 6.89 0.11 2.58
CA SER A 63 6.83 0.43 1.16
C SER A 63 8.21 0.79 0.63
N LEU A 64 8.49 0.49 -0.64
CA LEU A 64 9.68 1.01 -1.31
C LEU A 64 9.59 2.53 -1.49
N TRP A 65 8.41 3.03 -1.87
CA TRP A 65 8.20 4.46 -2.11
C TRP A 65 7.14 5.03 -1.19
N ASP A 66 5.85 4.69 -1.39
CA ASP A 66 4.79 5.07 -0.47
C ASP A 66 3.57 4.12 -0.46
N PRO A 67 2.76 4.11 0.62
CA PRO A 67 1.60 3.23 0.74
C PRO A 67 0.45 3.48 -0.25
N VAL A 68 0.29 4.71 -0.77
CA VAL A 68 -0.71 5.03 -1.81
C VAL A 68 -0.30 4.38 -3.13
N LEU A 69 0.98 4.46 -3.49
CA LEU A 69 1.52 3.75 -4.65
C LEU A 69 1.40 2.23 -4.50
N ASP A 70 1.67 1.69 -3.30
CA ASP A 70 1.49 0.26 -3.01
C ASP A 70 0.03 -0.17 -3.22
N THR A 71 -0.92 0.62 -2.74
CA THR A 71 -2.34 0.31 -2.89
C THR A 71 -2.81 0.51 -4.33
N ALA A 72 -2.30 1.53 -5.03
CA ALA A 72 -2.59 1.73 -6.45
C ALA A 72 -2.10 0.53 -7.28
N TRP A 73 -0.89 0.03 -7.02
CA TRP A 73 -0.39 -1.18 -7.65
C TRP A 73 -1.25 -2.41 -7.30
N LEU A 74 -1.59 -2.59 -6.02
CA LEU A 74 -2.40 -3.70 -5.53
C LEU A 74 -3.74 -3.83 -6.27
N PHE A 75 -4.40 -2.73 -6.61
CA PHE A 75 -5.67 -2.74 -7.35
C PHE A 75 -5.54 -2.52 -8.85
N ASN A 76 -4.31 -2.50 -9.38
CA ASN A 76 -4.01 -2.19 -10.78
C ASN A 76 -4.62 -0.84 -11.21
N LEU A 77 -4.66 0.12 -10.28
CA LEU A 77 -5.18 1.48 -10.44
C LEU A 77 -4.12 2.36 -11.09
N LEU A 78 -3.89 2.14 -12.37
CA LEU A 78 -2.77 2.69 -13.12
C LEU A 78 -3.24 3.54 -14.31
N PRO A 79 -2.51 4.61 -14.69
CA PRO A 79 -2.83 5.43 -15.86
C PRO A 79 -2.74 4.66 -17.19
N GLN A 80 -1.80 3.72 -17.25
CA GLN A 80 -1.48 2.89 -18.40
C GLN A 80 -1.04 1.49 -17.95
N LYS A 81 -1.15 0.52 -18.85
CA LYS A 81 -0.70 -0.85 -18.55
C LYS A 81 0.82 -0.83 -18.36
N PRO A 82 1.34 -1.51 -17.32
CA PRO A 82 2.78 -1.74 -17.22
C PRO A 82 3.26 -2.58 -18.42
N GLU A 83 4.55 -2.49 -18.71
CA GLU A 83 5.16 -3.31 -19.75
C GLU A 83 5.03 -4.79 -19.40
N GLU A 84 4.85 -5.63 -20.42
CA GLU A 84 4.69 -7.06 -20.22
C GLU A 84 5.96 -7.69 -19.65
N GLY A 85 5.81 -8.55 -18.62
CA GLY A 85 6.93 -9.18 -17.94
C GLY A 85 7.64 -8.32 -16.88
N MET A 86 7.20 -7.08 -16.68
CA MET A 86 7.72 -6.22 -15.61
C MET A 86 7.21 -6.69 -14.24
N ASP A 87 8.11 -6.89 -13.28
CA ASP A 87 7.72 -7.18 -11.90
C ASP A 87 7.26 -5.93 -11.15
N TRP A 88 6.62 -6.13 -9.99
CA TRP A 88 6.10 -5.04 -9.18
C TRP A 88 7.13 -3.98 -8.75
N VAL A 89 8.41 -4.32 -8.58
CA VAL A 89 9.43 -3.36 -8.16
C VAL A 89 9.75 -2.42 -9.32
N ASP A 90 10.01 -2.98 -10.50
CA ASP A 90 10.28 -2.19 -11.71
C ASP A 90 9.04 -1.40 -12.13
N ALA A 91 7.84 -1.99 -12.00
CA ALA A 91 6.59 -1.32 -12.34
C ALA A 91 6.31 -0.13 -11.43
N GLN A 92 6.48 -0.28 -10.12
CA GLN A 92 6.36 0.84 -9.19
C GLN A 92 7.43 1.91 -9.45
N ALA A 93 8.70 1.53 -9.70
CA ALA A 93 9.74 2.49 -10.06
C ALA A 93 9.46 3.26 -11.35
N SER A 94 8.78 2.64 -12.32
CA SER A 94 8.33 3.32 -13.53
C SER A 94 7.23 4.35 -13.22
N LEU A 95 6.29 4.00 -12.34
CA LEU A 95 5.20 4.87 -11.92
C LEU A 95 5.70 6.10 -11.15
N THR A 96 6.74 5.96 -10.31
CA THR A 96 7.29 7.10 -9.54
C THR A 96 7.90 8.19 -10.44
N ARG A 97 8.24 7.86 -11.69
CA ARG A 97 8.76 8.81 -12.69
C ARG A 97 7.65 9.54 -13.46
N THR A 98 6.41 9.05 -13.39
CA THR A 98 5.29 9.53 -14.21
C THR A 98 4.16 10.12 -13.38
N LEU A 99 3.92 9.62 -12.18
CA LEU A 99 2.87 10.12 -11.29
C LEU A 99 3.29 11.41 -10.60
N ALA A 100 2.34 12.32 -10.44
CA ALA A 100 2.53 13.52 -9.63
C ALA A 100 2.64 13.16 -8.15
N GLN A 101 3.41 13.95 -7.40
CA GLN A 101 3.42 13.90 -5.94
C GLN A 101 2.49 14.95 -5.38
N VAL A 102 1.62 14.56 -4.46
CA VAL A 102 0.66 15.47 -3.79
C VAL A 102 0.81 15.35 -2.26
N PRO A 103 0.50 16.42 -1.50
CA PRO A 103 0.51 16.36 -0.06
C PRO A 103 -0.39 15.25 0.48
N TRP A 104 0.14 14.45 1.41
CA TRP A 104 -0.66 13.55 2.22
C TRP A 104 -1.39 14.35 3.28
N PHE A 105 -2.64 14.72 2.96
CA PHE A 105 -3.50 15.54 3.80
C PHE A 105 -2.78 16.82 4.26
N ARG A 106 -2.81 17.14 5.56
CA ARG A 106 -2.17 18.31 6.16
C ARG A 106 -0.78 18.01 6.74
N THR A 107 -0.13 16.96 6.27
CA THR A 107 1.21 16.58 6.72
C THR A 107 2.30 17.13 5.79
N GLY A 108 3.56 17.07 6.21
CA GLY A 108 4.72 17.34 5.35
C GLY A 108 5.09 16.18 4.42
N TYR A 109 4.34 15.07 4.44
CA TYR A 109 4.60 13.90 3.60
C TYR A 109 3.95 14.08 2.22
N LEU A 110 4.62 13.61 1.16
CA LEU A 110 4.09 13.57 -0.19
C LEU A 110 3.84 12.12 -0.60
N CYS A 111 2.72 11.86 -1.28
CA CYS A 111 2.41 10.55 -1.87
C CYS A 111 2.26 10.66 -3.39
N TYR A 112 2.55 9.57 -4.11
CA TYR A 112 2.27 9.47 -5.53
C TYR A 112 0.75 9.41 -5.77
N GLN A 113 0.23 10.37 -6.53
CA GLN A 113 -1.18 10.46 -6.86
C GLN A 113 -1.53 9.43 -7.94
N PRO A 114 -2.43 8.46 -7.66
CA PRO A 114 -2.90 7.54 -8.70
C PRO A 114 -3.73 8.29 -9.74
N GLU A 115 -3.75 7.78 -10.96
CA GLU A 115 -4.59 8.31 -12.03
C GLU A 115 -5.47 7.19 -12.62
N TRP A 116 -6.72 7.51 -12.94
CA TRP A 116 -7.64 6.51 -13.51
C TRP A 116 -8.55 7.07 -14.59
N ASN A 117 -8.55 6.38 -15.74
CA ASN A 117 -9.35 6.70 -16.91
C ASN A 117 -10.23 5.52 -17.38
N GLY A 118 -10.22 4.40 -16.66
CA GLY A 118 -10.97 3.18 -17.00
C GLY A 118 -10.41 2.33 -18.16
N LYS A 119 -9.29 2.71 -18.77
CA LYS A 119 -8.67 1.94 -19.88
C LYS A 119 -7.89 0.72 -19.39
N VAL A 120 -7.31 0.82 -18.20
CA VAL A 120 -6.63 -0.28 -17.52
C VAL A 120 -7.64 -0.96 -16.60
N PRO A 121 -7.98 -2.24 -16.82
CA PRO A 121 -8.89 -2.96 -15.93
C PRO A 121 -8.32 -3.04 -14.51
N LEU A 122 -9.15 -2.73 -13.51
CA LEU A 122 -8.80 -2.96 -12.12
C LEU A 122 -8.73 -4.47 -11.85
N ARG A 123 -7.74 -4.88 -11.08
CA ARG A 123 -7.52 -6.28 -10.67
C ARG A 123 -6.54 -6.33 -9.50
N LEU A 124 -6.52 -7.45 -8.80
CA LEU A 124 -5.60 -7.62 -7.67
C LEU A 124 -4.19 -8.07 -8.12
N ASN A 125 -3.19 -7.19 -7.95
CA ASN A 125 -1.76 -7.53 -8.09
C ASN A 125 -1.15 -7.78 -6.70
N ARG A 126 -0.90 -9.05 -6.37
CA ARG A 126 -0.59 -9.47 -4.98
C ARG A 126 0.91 -9.59 -4.71
N GLU A 127 1.78 -9.26 -5.67
CA GLU A 127 3.21 -9.60 -5.62
C GLU A 127 3.90 -9.02 -4.39
N LYS A 128 3.77 -7.72 -4.15
CA LYS A 128 4.31 -7.02 -2.97
C LYS A 128 3.75 -7.57 -1.66
N LEU A 129 2.42 -7.69 -1.57
CA LEU A 129 1.75 -8.21 -0.37
C LEU A 129 2.20 -9.66 -0.07
N ASN A 130 2.31 -10.49 -1.10
CA ASN A 130 2.81 -11.86 -0.95
C ASN A 130 4.28 -11.87 -0.52
N TRP A 131 5.13 -10.98 -1.02
CA TRP A 131 6.52 -10.85 -0.57
C TRP A 131 6.60 -10.53 0.94
N GLU A 132 5.76 -9.63 1.45
CA GLU A 132 5.69 -9.37 2.90
C GLU A 132 5.13 -10.57 3.68
N ILE A 133 4.09 -11.23 3.17
CA ILE A 133 3.53 -12.43 3.81
C ILE A 133 4.57 -13.57 3.88
N GLN A 134 5.43 -13.73 2.87
CA GLN A 134 6.50 -14.73 2.94
C GLN A 134 7.56 -14.36 3.99
N ASN A 135 7.86 -13.08 4.16
CA ASN A 135 8.72 -12.60 5.25
C ASN A 135 8.08 -12.84 6.62
N GLN A 136 6.77 -12.63 6.73
CA GLN A 136 6.01 -12.82 7.97
C GLN A 136 6.08 -14.26 8.46
N LYS A 137 6.10 -15.25 7.57
CA LYS A 137 6.25 -16.67 7.94
C LYS A 137 7.60 -17.01 8.57
N GLN A 138 8.60 -16.14 8.45
CA GLN A 138 9.95 -16.35 9.02
C GLN A 138 10.05 -15.92 10.50
N VAL A 139 8.97 -15.36 11.06
CA VAL A 139 8.94 -14.89 12.45
C VAL A 139 7.67 -15.38 13.16
N PRO A 140 7.71 -15.67 14.47
CA PRO A 140 6.59 -16.27 15.19
C PRO A 140 5.57 -15.23 15.72
N PHE A 141 5.56 -14.02 15.18
CA PHE A 141 4.71 -12.92 15.68
C PHE A 141 3.29 -12.96 15.10
N LYS A 142 2.38 -12.22 15.73
CA LYS A 142 1.01 -12.02 15.24
C LYS A 142 0.90 -10.73 14.45
N PHE A 143 0.12 -10.76 13.38
CA PHE A 143 0.00 -9.67 12.43
C PHE A 143 -1.45 -9.33 12.12
N HIS A 144 -1.69 -8.08 11.73
CA HIS A 144 -2.89 -7.65 11.03
C HIS A 144 -2.45 -7.01 9.70
N VAL A 145 -3.24 -7.19 8.65
CA VAL A 145 -2.91 -6.60 7.33
C VAL A 145 -3.46 -5.19 7.26
N THR A 146 -2.63 -4.22 6.90
CA THR A 146 -3.04 -2.83 6.73
C THR A 146 -3.12 -2.48 5.24
N ILE A 147 -4.23 -1.88 4.82
CA ILE A 147 -4.49 -1.50 3.42
C ILE A 147 -5.17 -0.14 3.44
N LEU A 148 -4.80 0.76 2.53
CA LEU A 148 -5.55 2.01 2.40
C LEU A 148 -6.97 1.72 1.92
N GLY A 149 -7.96 2.33 2.55
CA GLY A 149 -9.36 2.03 2.28
C GLY A 149 -9.84 2.56 0.91
N PRO A 150 -10.94 1.97 0.38
CA PRO A 150 -11.46 2.31 -0.94
C PRO A 150 -11.84 3.78 -1.09
N TRP A 151 -12.41 4.41 -0.05
CA TRP A 151 -12.82 5.81 -0.11
C TRP A 151 -11.63 6.75 -0.20
N THR A 152 -10.63 6.55 0.64
CA THR A 152 -9.40 7.34 0.64
C THR A 152 -8.64 7.15 -0.67
N MET A 153 -8.53 5.92 -1.17
CA MET A 153 -7.95 5.65 -2.48
C MET A 153 -8.70 6.40 -3.60
N ALA A 154 -10.03 6.30 -3.64
CA ALA A 154 -10.83 6.98 -4.65
C ALA A 154 -10.79 8.51 -4.53
N SER A 155 -10.60 9.03 -3.32
CA SER A 155 -10.46 10.47 -3.04
C SER A 155 -9.10 11.03 -3.46
N LEU A 156 -8.03 10.26 -3.30
CA LEU A 156 -6.67 10.65 -3.73
C LEU A 156 -6.46 10.48 -5.23
N THR A 157 -7.22 9.59 -5.88
CA THR A 157 -7.08 9.29 -7.30
C THR A 157 -7.55 10.44 -8.18
N LYS A 158 -6.70 10.87 -9.11
CA LYS A 158 -7.07 11.81 -10.17
C LYS A 158 -7.84 11.09 -11.27
N LEU A 159 -9.12 11.43 -11.39
CA LEU A 159 -10.04 10.84 -12.36
C LEU A 159 -9.98 11.58 -13.70
N GLN A 160 -10.00 10.84 -14.81
CA GLN A 160 -9.95 11.40 -16.17
C GLN A 160 -11.15 10.93 -16.99
N GLY A 161 -12.19 11.77 -17.06
CA GLY A 161 -13.43 11.45 -17.79
C GLY A 161 -14.27 10.34 -17.14
N ARG A 162 -14.00 10.01 -15.87
CA ARG A 162 -14.70 9.00 -15.06
C ARG A 162 -15.11 9.62 -13.72
N THR A 163 -16.00 8.96 -13.00
CA THR A 163 -16.51 9.42 -11.71
C THR A 163 -15.96 8.59 -10.54
N ARG A 164 -15.96 9.19 -9.34
CA ARG A 164 -15.58 8.50 -8.10
C ARG A 164 -16.50 7.32 -7.82
N SER A 165 -17.79 7.45 -8.13
CA SER A 165 -18.78 6.37 -7.97
C SER A 165 -18.44 5.15 -8.84
N GLU A 166 -18.05 5.36 -10.10
CA GLU A 166 -17.59 4.27 -10.96
C GLU A 166 -16.35 3.58 -10.39
N LEU A 167 -15.37 4.35 -9.94
CA LEU A 167 -14.16 3.79 -9.33
C LEU A 167 -14.49 2.95 -8.09
N LEU A 168 -15.32 3.46 -7.19
CA LEU A 168 -15.72 2.73 -5.97
C LEU A 168 -16.48 1.44 -6.31
N LYS A 169 -17.38 1.47 -7.29
CA LYS A 169 -18.11 0.27 -7.77
C LYS A 169 -17.18 -0.80 -8.33
N GLU A 170 -16.12 -0.41 -9.03
CA GLU A 170 -15.13 -1.35 -9.57
C GLU A 170 -14.13 -1.84 -8.49
N LEU A 171 -13.81 -1.01 -7.50
CA LEU A 171 -12.91 -1.38 -6.40
C LEU A 171 -13.59 -2.28 -5.36
N ALA A 172 -14.82 -2.01 -4.97
CA ALA A 172 -15.54 -2.74 -3.91
C ALA A 172 -15.47 -4.28 -4.03
N PRO A 173 -15.76 -4.91 -5.19
CA PRO A 173 -15.64 -6.36 -5.32
C PRO A 173 -14.18 -6.86 -5.15
N LEU A 174 -13.18 -6.07 -5.56
CA LEU A 174 -11.76 -6.43 -5.40
C LEU A 174 -11.31 -6.33 -3.94
N TYR A 175 -11.77 -5.33 -3.19
CA TYR A 175 -11.54 -5.27 -1.74
C TYR A 175 -12.18 -6.48 -1.06
N LEU A 176 -13.42 -6.84 -1.42
CA LEU A 176 -14.10 -8.01 -0.85
C LEU A 176 -13.37 -9.33 -1.18
N GLU A 177 -12.88 -9.48 -2.41
CA GLU A 177 -12.03 -10.60 -2.83
C GLU A 177 -10.78 -10.67 -1.95
N LEU A 178 -10.07 -9.55 -1.79
CA LEU A 178 -8.85 -9.47 -1.00
C LEU A 178 -9.09 -9.78 0.49
N LEU A 179 -10.16 -9.25 1.09
CA LEU A 179 -10.54 -9.54 2.48
C LEU A 179 -10.83 -11.03 2.70
N ARG A 180 -11.55 -11.66 1.76
CA ARG A 180 -11.80 -13.12 1.79
C ARG A 180 -10.50 -13.91 1.65
N GLU A 181 -9.55 -13.46 0.84
CA GLU A 181 -8.23 -14.07 0.74
C GLU A 181 -7.42 -13.95 2.02
N MET A 182 -7.40 -12.77 2.66
CA MET A 182 -6.68 -12.57 3.91
C MET A 182 -7.24 -13.45 5.02
N LYS A 183 -8.58 -13.57 5.10
CA LYS A 183 -9.23 -14.52 6.00
C LYS A 183 -8.82 -15.97 5.73
N LYS A 184 -8.79 -16.39 4.46
CA LYS A 184 -8.34 -17.75 4.07
C LYS A 184 -6.87 -18.00 4.42
N LYS A 185 -6.02 -16.97 4.39
CA LYS A 185 -4.62 -17.03 4.81
C LYS A 185 -4.42 -17.01 6.34
N GLY A 186 -5.50 -16.91 7.12
CA GLY A 186 -5.48 -16.98 8.58
C GLY A 186 -5.29 -15.64 9.30
N PHE A 187 -5.37 -14.50 8.58
CA PHE A 187 -5.38 -13.20 9.23
C PHE A 187 -6.72 -12.96 9.94
N GLU A 188 -6.66 -12.71 11.25
CA GLU A 188 -7.83 -12.40 12.07
C GLU A 188 -8.37 -10.99 11.76
N TRP A 189 -7.46 -10.05 11.47
CA TRP A 189 -7.77 -8.65 11.25
C TRP A 189 -7.16 -8.13 9.95
N VAL A 190 -7.97 -7.38 9.22
CA VAL A 190 -7.52 -6.48 8.16
C VAL A 190 -7.99 -5.08 8.55
N VAL A 191 -7.06 -4.13 8.55
CA VAL A 191 -7.31 -2.71 8.82
C VAL A 191 -7.40 -2.00 7.48
N LEU A 192 -8.58 -1.43 7.20
CA LEU A 192 -8.77 -0.50 6.11
C LEU A 192 -8.58 0.91 6.65
N GLU A 193 -7.52 1.59 6.21
CA GLU A 193 -7.22 2.94 6.66
C GLU A 193 -8.01 3.97 5.86
N GLU A 194 -8.94 4.66 6.51
CA GLU A 194 -9.80 5.67 5.88
C GLU A 194 -9.62 7.09 6.45
N PRO A 195 -8.41 7.68 6.40
CA PRO A 195 -8.22 9.07 6.85
C PRO A 195 -9.01 10.08 6.01
N GLY A 196 -9.45 9.69 4.80
CA GLY A 196 -10.38 10.47 3.97
C GLY A 196 -11.74 10.73 4.63
N PHE A 197 -12.12 9.95 5.64
CA PHE A 197 -13.35 10.20 6.43
C PHE A 197 -13.23 11.40 7.37
N CYS A 198 -12.02 11.89 7.64
CA CYS A 198 -11.80 13.07 8.46
C CYS A 198 -11.91 14.40 7.69
N LEU A 199 -12.22 14.34 6.38
CA LEU A 199 -12.44 15.51 5.53
C LEU A 199 -13.91 15.95 5.57
N ASP A 200 -14.18 17.14 5.03
CA ASP A 200 -15.54 17.65 4.87
C ASP A 200 -16.28 16.88 3.77
N LEU A 201 -16.94 15.78 4.16
CA LEU A 201 -17.72 14.93 3.26
C LEU A 201 -19.07 15.57 2.92
N GLN A 202 -19.44 15.53 1.63
CA GLN A 202 -20.77 15.94 1.19
C GLN A 202 -21.80 14.82 1.40
N LYS A 203 -23.10 15.15 1.33
CA LYS A 203 -24.17 14.15 1.47
C LYS A 203 -24.07 13.06 0.41
N GLU A 204 -23.65 13.42 -0.80
CA GLU A 204 -23.44 12.51 -1.92
C GLU A 204 -22.28 11.55 -1.64
N ASP A 205 -21.21 12.03 -1.01
CA ASP A 205 -20.06 11.21 -0.60
C ASP A 205 -20.49 10.17 0.45
N ILE A 206 -21.25 10.57 1.47
CA ILE A 206 -21.76 9.67 2.50
C ILE A 206 -22.68 8.59 1.90
N LYS A 207 -23.54 8.97 0.94
CA LYS A 207 -24.39 7.99 0.23
C LYS A 207 -23.55 6.97 -0.52
N LEU A 208 -22.45 7.39 -1.15
CA LEU A 208 -21.53 6.47 -1.82
C LEU A 208 -20.85 5.54 -0.81
N ILE A 209 -20.39 6.04 0.33
CA ILE A 209 -19.74 5.22 1.37
C ILE A 209 -20.69 4.15 1.92
N HIS A 210 -21.96 4.48 2.14
CA HIS A 210 -22.95 3.51 2.63
C HIS A 210 -23.46 2.54 1.56
N GLY A 211 -23.39 2.92 0.28
CA GLY A 211 -23.94 2.14 -0.83
C GLY A 211 -22.91 1.36 -1.66
N ALA A 212 -21.61 1.54 -1.39
CA ALA A 212 -20.51 0.83 -2.03
C ALA A 212 -20.22 -0.53 -1.38
#